data_AF-A0A951SP49-F1
#
_entry.id   AF-A0A951SP49-F1
#
_cell.length_a   1.000
_cell.length_b   1.000
_cell.length_c   1.000
_cell.angle_alpha   90.00
_cell.angle_beta   90.00
_cell.angle_gamma   90.00
#
_symmetry.space_group_name_H-M   'P 1'
#
loop_
_entity.id
_entity.type
_entity.pdbx_description
1 polymer ?
#
loop_
_entity_poly.entity_id
_entity_poly.type
_entity_poly.pdbx_seq_one_letter_code
_entity_poly.pdbx_strand_id
1 'polypeptide(L)'
;MGTADPLIPAEPAPPKRGRVRLGLSGRLTLALAALAALTALAAGTAIWGMERFRAGFDDFALLRYRQMTNVTRLVQSTERLAAAAPRLLTIRDRYNLQREKQYIADLLSLNNRAFEQIGGRAIDRRIIDDLTGLRSALVDNLATLTGLVERRLATSEKLDARLRELGEAYVQVNRGEAARPHSPALGAADRALPIVLQSLGYTFPAEIEAARRQVAELLAAAEAARADARETGPWQTIRASLDGDEGFFALRLRQLDLNPKIQGLLLENNALSGRLSSSATNLFVDLDARNTRDRDGFERMMAWGRGMLVSVTLAAVLGALVVFLTMRGRVVARLVGLQRSMADNAAGIATPIPTDGNDEIADMAHSLEIFVRSMKEQKSELHRLASTDALTNLRNRRSFFSEAEGEFDRFRRYGEPTAVLMLDLDHFKEVNDTFGHAAGDQALRHVANLLRQALRSTDTAGRIGGEEFAVLLPSTAIDAARQIAERIRKTLSERPVLLGDHQVSCTISVGATQFAASDETFDGALLRADKALYQAKLDGRDRVAVSA
;
A
#
# COMPACT_ATOMS: atom_id res chain seq x y z
N MET A 1 -32.56 -7.13 77.46
CA MET A 1 -32.33 -5.97 76.58
C MET A 1 -30.83 -5.72 76.60
N GLY A 2 -30.05 -5.71 75.51
CA GLY A 2 -30.38 -5.64 74.10
C GLY A 2 -29.87 -6.83 73.27
N THR A 3 -30.44 -6.89 72.08
CA THR A 3 -30.43 -7.93 71.07
C THR A 3 -29.12 -7.97 70.28
N ALA A 4 -28.67 -9.19 69.97
CA ALA A 4 -27.65 -9.46 68.98
C ALA A 4 -28.15 -9.05 67.58
N ASP A 5 -27.36 -8.26 66.87
CA ASP A 5 -27.58 -7.92 65.46
C ASP A 5 -26.86 -8.95 64.57
N PRO A 6 -27.52 -9.52 63.54
CA PRO A 6 -26.96 -10.59 62.73
C PRO A 6 -26.02 -10.07 61.63
N LEU A 7 -25.05 -10.93 61.28
CA LEU A 7 -24.03 -10.73 60.24
C LEU A 7 -24.59 -10.22 58.90
N ILE A 8 -24.02 -9.12 58.40
CA ILE A 8 -24.07 -8.75 56.98
C ILE A 8 -22.86 -9.39 56.29
N PRO A 9 -23.04 -10.28 55.28
CA PRO A 9 -21.92 -10.80 54.50
C PRO A 9 -21.33 -9.69 53.63
N ALA A 10 -20.01 -9.51 53.69
CA ALA A 10 -19.29 -8.60 52.81
C ALA A 10 -19.52 -8.98 51.34
N GLU A 11 -19.90 -7.99 50.52
CA GLU A 11 -20.06 -8.14 49.08
C GLU A 11 -18.77 -8.72 48.44
N PRO A 12 -18.89 -9.66 47.48
CA PRO A 12 -17.74 -10.17 46.76
C PRO A 12 -17.11 -9.05 45.94
N ALA A 13 -15.81 -8.81 46.17
CA ALA A 13 -15.03 -7.86 45.40
C ALA A 13 -15.20 -8.11 43.88
N PRO A 14 -15.37 -7.05 43.07
CA PRO A 14 -15.59 -7.21 41.64
C PRO A 14 -14.39 -7.94 41.01
N PRO A 15 -14.62 -8.87 40.06
CA PRO A 15 -13.55 -9.63 39.45
C PRO A 15 -12.56 -8.66 38.81
N LYS A 16 -11.30 -8.71 39.26
CA LYS A 16 -10.19 -8.02 38.60
C LYS A 16 -10.22 -8.42 37.14
N ARG A 17 -10.54 -7.47 36.24
CA ARG A 17 -10.44 -7.64 34.78
C ARG A 17 -9.00 -8.03 34.47
N GLY A 18 -8.74 -9.33 34.38
CA GLY A 18 -7.45 -9.86 33.96
C GLY A 18 -7.20 -9.33 32.56
N ARG A 19 -6.14 -8.52 32.39
CA ARG A 19 -5.60 -8.24 31.06
C ARG A 19 -5.32 -9.59 30.43
N VAL A 20 -6.10 -9.97 29.42
CA VAL A 20 -5.85 -11.15 28.60
C VAL A 20 -4.48 -10.96 27.98
N ARG A 21 -3.45 -11.56 28.58
CA ARG A 21 -2.10 -11.56 28.04
C ARG A 21 -2.16 -12.46 26.81
N LEU A 22 -2.25 -11.83 25.63
CA LEU A 22 -2.03 -12.50 24.36
C LEU A 22 -0.69 -13.26 24.45
N GLY A 23 -0.75 -14.58 24.30
CA GLY A 23 0.42 -15.44 24.20
C GLY A 23 1.30 -15.05 23.00
N LEU A 24 2.49 -15.65 22.92
CA LEU A 24 3.47 -15.38 21.86
C LEU A 24 2.84 -15.43 20.45
N SER A 25 1.95 -16.41 20.22
CA SER A 25 1.12 -16.57 19.01
C SER A 25 0.33 -15.30 18.66
N GLY A 26 -0.39 -14.73 19.64
CA GLY A 26 -1.25 -13.57 19.42
C GLY A 26 -0.44 -12.31 19.12
N ARG A 27 0.73 -12.16 19.75
CA ARG A 27 1.64 -11.03 19.50
C ARG A 27 2.27 -11.10 18.12
N LEU A 28 2.72 -12.28 17.68
CA LEU A 28 3.24 -12.50 16.32
C LEU A 28 2.17 -12.22 15.26
N THR A 29 0.93 -12.67 15.50
CA THR A 29 -0.19 -12.43 14.59
C THR A 29 -0.50 -10.94 14.46
N LEU A 30 -0.53 -10.22 15.58
CA LEU A 30 -0.70 -8.76 15.59
C LEU A 30 0.44 -8.02 14.90
N ALA A 31 1.69 -8.44 15.12
CA ALA A 31 2.86 -7.82 14.49
C ALA A 31 2.83 -7.96 12.95
N LEU A 32 2.47 -9.15 12.45
CA LEU A 32 2.37 -9.40 11.01
C LEU A 32 1.17 -8.69 10.38
N ALA A 33 0.02 -8.63 11.07
CA ALA A 33 -1.11 -7.83 10.63
C ALA A 33 -0.77 -6.33 10.56
N ALA A 34 -0.04 -5.81 11.55
CA ALA A 34 0.43 -4.43 11.55
C ALA A 34 1.42 -4.16 10.41
N LEU A 35 2.35 -5.07 10.12
CA LEU A 35 3.26 -4.95 8.99
C LEU A 35 2.49 -4.90 7.66
N ALA A 36 1.55 -5.81 7.44
CA ALA A 36 0.73 -5.81 6.22
C ALA A 36 -0.09 -4.51 6.07
N ALA A 37 -0.64 -3.98 7.16
CA ALA A 37 -1.35 -2.70 7.16
C ALA A 37 -0.42 -1.53 6.80
N LEU A 38 0.81 -1.50 7.32
CA LEU A 38 1.82 -0.49 6.97
C LEU A 38 2.21 -0.56 5.50
N THR A 39 2.38 -1.77 4.93
CA THR A 39 2.70 -1.92 3.50
C THR A 39 1.56 -1.41 2.62
N ALA A 40 0.31 -1.73 2.98
CA ALA A 40 -0.86 -1.24 2.26
C ALA A 40 -0.99 0.29 2.35
N LEU A 41 -0.69 0.88 3.52
CA LEU A 41 -0.71 2.32 3.71
C LEU A 41 0.40 3.01 2.88
N ALA A 42 1.61 2.47 2.88
CA ALA A 42 2.72 2.97 2.06
C ALA A 42 2.36 2.94 0.56
N ALA A 43 1.80 1.83 0.08
CA ALA A 43 1.31 1.72 -1.30
C ALA A 43 0.21 2.76 -1.59
N GLY A 44 -0.75 2.94 -0.69
CA GLY A 44 -1.78 3.97 -0.80
C GLY A 44 -1.22 5.38 -0.93
N THR A 45 -0.21 5.73 -0.11
CA THR A 45 0.46 7.04 -0.19
C THR A 45 1.22 7.25 -1.50
N ALA A 46 1.85 6.20 -2.02
CA ALA A 46 2.55 6.26 -3.31
C ALA A 46 1.57 6.42 -4.48
N ILE A 47 0.42 5.72 -4.46
CA ILE A 47 -0.66 5.90 -5.45
C ILE A 47 -1.18 7.34 -5.40
N TRP A 48 -1.46 7.86 -4.20
CA TRP A 48 -1.92 9.23 -4.02
C TRP A 48 -0.90 10.26 -4.53
N GLY A 49 0.39 10.06 -4.24
CA GLY A 49 1.47 10.89 -4.76
C GLY A 49 1.56 10.87 -6.29
N MET A 50 1.39 9.69 -6.90
CA MET A 50 1.31 9.52 -8.35
C MET A 50 0.11 10.28 -8.96
N GLU A 51 -1.07 10.22 -8.35
CA GLU A 51 -2.23 11.00 -8.81
C GLU A 51 -1.99 12.51 -8.70
N ARG A 52 -1.35 12.96 -7.63
CA ARG A 52 -0.97 14.37 -7.46
C ARG A 52 0.01 14.82 -8.53
N PHE A 53 0.96 13.97 -8.89
CA PHE A 53 1.91 14.24 -9.97
C PHE A 53 1.22 14.30 -11.35
N ARG A 54 0.23 13.43 -11.62
CA ARG A 54 -0.60 13.49 -12.82
C ARG A 54 -1.33 14.84 -12.95
N ALA A 55 -1.92 15.33 -11.86
CA ALA A 55 -2.57 16.63 -11.86
C ALA A 55 -1.60 17.78 -12.21
N GLY A 56 -0.37 17.75 -11.69
CA GLY A 56 0.67 18.71 -12.06
C GLY A 56 1.13 18.60 -13.53
N PHE A 57 1.05 17.41 -14.12
CA PHE A 57 1.32 17.23 -15.56
C PHE A 57 0.18 17.78 -16.42
N ASP A 58 -1.08 17.65 -15.99
CA ASP A 58 -2.21 18.29 -16.69
C ASP A 58 -2.08 19.83 -16.70
N ASP A 59 -1.54 20.43 -15.65
CA ASP A 59 -1.17 21.86 -15.62
C ASP A 59 -0.08 22.21 -16.66
N PHE A 60 0.85 21.30 -16.92
CA PHE A 60 1.83 21.46 -17.99
C PHE A 60 1.20 21.33 -19.39
N ALA A 61 0.25 20.42 -19.56
CA ALA A 61 -0.54 20.30 -20.79
C ALA A 61 -1.37 21.57 -21.06
N LEU A 62 -1.90 22.21 -20.02
CA LEU A 62 -2.56 23.53 -20.10
C LEU A 62 -1.64 24.62 -20.66
N LEU A 63 -0.34 24.58 -20.36
CA LEU A 63 0.63 25.52 -20.92
C LEU A 63 0.72 25.38 -22.45
N ARG A 64 0.79 24.15 -22.98
CA ARG A 64 0.84 23.89 -24.43
C ARG A 64 -0.48 24.21 -25.11
N TYR A 65 -1.60 23.94 -24.45
CA TYR A 65 -2.92 24.34 -24.95
C TYR A 65 -3.02 25.86 -25.13
N ARG A 66 -2.48 26.65 -24.18
CA ARG A 66 -2.38 28.11 -24.34
C ARG A 66 -1.54 28.50 -25.55
N GLN A 67 -0.40 27.83 -25.78
CA GLN A 67 0.42 28.09 -26.97
C GLN A 67 -0.35 27.80 -28.27
N MET A 68 -1.03 26.66 -28.37
CA MET A 68 -1.86 26.31 -29.53
C MET A 68 -2.97 27.34 -29.78
N THR A 69 -3.64 27.80 -28.72
CA THR A 69 -4.65 28.86 -28.81
C THR A 69 -4.07 30.17 -29.36
N ASN A 70 -2.85 30.53 -28.94
CA ASN A 70 -2.16 31.72 -29.45
C ASN A 70 -1.74 31.57 -30.92
N VAL A 71 -1.34 30.36 -31.36
CA VAL A 71 -1.13 30.06 -32.79
C VAL A 71 -2.42 30.26 -33.59
N THR A 72 -3.57 29.78 -33.08
CA THR A 72 -4.87 30.01 -33.74
C THR A 72 -5.20 31.51 -33.84
N ARG A 73 -4.95 32.30 -32.78
CA ARG A 73 -5.13 33.76 -32.82
C ARG A 73 -4.20 34.44 -33.83
N LEU A 74 -2.97 33.93 -33.98
CA LEU A 74 -2.02 34.41 -34.98
C LEU A 74 -2.54 34.16 -36.40
N VAL A 75 -3.04 32.96 -36.69
CA VAL A 75 -3.65 32.61 -37.97
C VAL A 75 -4.85 33.51 -38.27
N GLN A 76 -5.81 33.60 -37.34
CA GLN A 76 -7.02 34.41 -37.53
C GLN A 76 -6.73 35.90 -37.75
N SER A 77 -5.78 36.47 -37.00
CA SER A 77 -5.39 37.87 -37.19
C SER A 77 -4.68 38.09 -38.53
N THR A 78 -3.87 37.13 -38.98
CA THR A 78 -3.21 37.16 -40.29
C THR A 78 -4.22 37.12 -41.44
N GLU A 79 -5.22 36.24 -41.37
CA GLU A 79 -6.30 36.18 -42.37
C GLU A 79 -7.12 37.48 -42.42
N ARG A 80 -7.38 38.09 -41.27
CA ARG A 80 -8.08 39.38 -41.20
C ARG A 80 -7.24 40.53 -41.79
N LEU A 81 -5.92 40.49 -41.63
CA LEU A 81 -4.99 41.45 -42.26
C LEU A 81 -5.00 41.30 -43.79
N ALA A 82 -4.93 40.06 -44.28
CA ALA A 82 -5.05 39.76 -45.71
C ALA A 82 -6.37 40.28 -46.29
N ALA A 83 -7.47 40.14 -45.56
CA ALA A 83 -8.79 40.63 -45.96
C ALA A 83 -8.98 42.15 -45.81
N ALA A 84 -8.11 42.85 -45.08
CA ALA A 84 -8.14 44.30 -44.93
C ALA A 84 -7.42 45.01 -46.09
N ALA A 85 -6.32 44.42 -46.58
CA ALA A 85 -5.49 45.06 -47.62
C ALA A 85 -6.27 45.45 -48.90
N PRO A 86 -7.15 44.59 -49.49
CA PRO A 86 -7.95 44.98 -50.66
C PRO A 86 -8.94 46.11 -50.40
N ARG A 87 -9.40 46.31 -49.14
CA ARG A 87 -10.33 47.40 -48.79
C ARG A 87 -9.68 48.76 -48.95
N LEU A 88 -8.36 48.86 -48.79
CA LEU A 88 -7.64 50.11 -49.03
C LEU A 88 -7.82 50.63 -50.47
N LEU A 89 -8.09 49.75 -51.43
CA LEU A 89 -8.37 50.17 -52.81
C LEU A 89 -9.72 50.87 -52.96
N THR A 90 -10.74 50.46 -52.22
CA THR A 90 -12.11 50.95 -52.38
C THR A 90 -12.32 52.30 -51.70
N ILE A 91 -11.39 52.72 -50.84
CA ILE A 91 -11.44 53.98 -50.11
C ILE A 91 -11.23 55.16 -51.06
N ARG A 92 -12.13 56.15 -50.96
CA ARG A 92 -12.18 57.35 -51.80
C ARG A 92 -11.98 58.66 -51.03
N ASP A 93 -11.84 58.60 -49.70
CA ASP A 93 -11.73 59.77 -48.84
C ASP A 93 -10.79 59.53 -47.64
N ARG A 94 -10.27 60.62 -47.06
CA ARG A 94 -9.27 60.55 -45.98
C ARG A 94 -9.82 59.99 -44.68
N TYR A 95 -11.11 60.21 -44.41
CA TYR A 95 -11.74 59.75 -43.17
C TYR A 95 -11.81 58.22 -43.13
N ASN A 96 -12.31 57.60 -44.20
CA ASN A 96 -12.34 56.15 -44.33
C ASN A 96 -10.93 55.54 -44.37
N LEU A 97 -9.96 56.23 -44.96
CA LEU A 97 -8.55 55.80 -44.93
C LEU A 97 -8.00 55.74 -43.51
N GLN A 98 -8.23 56.79 -42.72
CA GLN A 98 -7.77 56.84 -41.33
C GLN A 98 -8.43 55.75 -40.47
N ARG A 99 -9.71 55.49 -40.69
CA ARG A 99 -10.44 54.41 -40.02
C ARG A 99 -9.86 53.03 -40.36
N GLU A 100 -9.58 52.76 -41.63
CA GLU A 100 -9.02 51.48 -42.05
C GLU A 100 -7.58 51.30 -41.53
N LYS A 101 -6.77 52.38 -41.51
CA LYS A 101 -5.44 52.37 -40.89
C LYS A 101 -5.48 51.98 -39.42
N GLN A 102 -6.41 52.54 -38.65
CA GLN A 102 -6.57 52.20 -37.24
C GLN A 102 -6.96 50.72 -37.07
N TYR A 103 -7.88 50.22 -37.89
CA TYR A 103 -8.28 48.81 -37.88
C TYR A 103 -7.10 47.87 -38.18
N ILE A 104 -6.27 48.19 -39.18
CA ILE A 104 -5.05 47.42 -39.49
C ILE A 104 -4.05 47.47 -38.33
N ALA A 105 -3.85 48.65 -37.71
CA ALA A 105 -2.95 48.80 -36.56
C ALA A 105 -3.40 47.95 -35.36
N ASP A 106 -4.71 47.90 -35.07
CA ASP A 106 -5.27 47.08 -34.01
C ASP A 106 -5.08 45.58 -34.28
N LEU A 107 -5.27 45.15 -35.54
CA LEU A 107 -5.02 43.77 -35.96
C LEU A 107 -3.53 43.40 -35.84
N LEU A 108 -2.62 44.28 -36.23
CA LEU A 108 -1.18 44.08 -36.07
C LEU A 108 -0.78 43.96 -34.59
N SER A 109 -1.37 44.78 -33.71
CA SER A 109 -1.17 44.67 -32.26
C SER A 109 -1.66 43.33 -31.70
N LEU A 110 -2.83 42.85 -32.17
CA LEU A 110 -3.33 41.53 -31.79
C LEU A 110 -2.42 40.41 -32.29
N ASN A 111 -1.97 40.49 -33.54
CA ASN A 111 -1.04 39.55 -34.17
C ASN A 111 0.28 39.47 -33.40
N ASN A 112 0.85 40.63 -33.02
CA ASN A 112 2.09 40.71 -32.26
C ASN A 112 1.97 40.08 -30.87
N ARG A 113 0.91 40.40 -30.13
CA ARG A 113 0.67 39.79 -28.82
C ARG A 113 0.47 38.29 -28.90
N ALA A 114 -0.26 37.81 -29.91
CA ALA A 114 -0.42 36.38 -30.14
C ALA A 114 0.94 35.71 -30.39
N PHE A 115 1.79 36.31 -31.24
CA PHE A 115 3.13 35.79 -31.52
C PHE A 115 4.04 35.75 -30.29
N GLU A 116 4.12 36.84 -29.51
CA GLU A 116 4.94 36.90 -28.30
C GLU A 116 4.55 35.84 -27.27
N GLN A 117 3.25 35.54 -27.16
CA GLN A 117 2.72 34.54 -26.24
C GLN A 117 2.85 33.10 -26.74
N ILE A 118 3.33 32.87 -27.96
CA ILE A 118 3.72 31.53 -28.44
C ILE A 118 5.10 31.14 -27.88
N GLY A 119 5.97 32.13 -27.64
CA GLY A 119 7.39 31.94 -27.30
C GLY A 119 7.65 31.06 -26.07
N GLY A 120 8.60 30.13 -26.20
CA GLY A 120 9.06 29.24 -25.12
C GLY A 120 10.21 28.33 -25.60
N ARG A 121 11.02 27.79 -24.67
CA ARG A 121 12.23 26.98 -24.96
C ARG A 121 12.00 25.67 -25.74
N ALA A 122 10.74 25.26 -25.93
CA ALA A 122 10.37 23.96 -26.48
C ALA A 122 10.00 23.96 -27.98
N ILE A 123 10.00 25.13 -28.64
CA ILE A 123 9.65 25.26 -30.06
C ILE A 123 10.92 25.26 -30.92
N ASP A 124 10.85 24.63 -32.10
CA ASP A 124 11.94 24.69 -33.08
C ASP A 124 12.24 26.14 -33.46
N ARG A 125 13.49 26.54 -33.22
CA ARG A 125 13.98 27.89 -33.49
C ARG A 125 13.80 28.28 -34.96
N ARG A 126 13.94 27.32 -35.88
CA ARG A 126 13.77 27.56 -37.32
C ARG A 126 12.35 28.04 -37.67
N ILE A 127 11.32 27.49 -37.00
CA ILE A 127 9.93 27.87 -37.24
C ILE A 127 9.66 29.27 -36.69
N ILE A 128 10.18 29.58 -35.50
CA ILE A 128 10.06 30.91 -34.89
C ILE A 128 10.76 31.97 -35.76
N ASP A 129 11.95 31.66 -36.29
CA ASP A 129 12.69 32.57 -37.17
C ASP A 129 11.93 32.84 -38.48
N ASP A 130 11.34 31.79 -39.10
CA ASP A 130 10.52 31.91 -40.32
C ASP A 130 9.25 32.76 -40.06
N LEU A 131 8.51 32.48 -38.99
CA LEU A 131 7.34 33.27 -38.58
C LEU A 131 7.71 34.74 -38.31
N THR A 132 8.85 34.97 -37.66
CA THR A 132 9.35 36.33 -37.39
C THR A 132 9.62 37.07 -38.69
N GLY A 133 10.32 36.43 -39.63
CA GLY A 133 10.64 37.00 -40.94
C GLY A 133 9.40 37.31 -41.77
N LEU A 134 8.48 36.36 -41.89
CA LEU A 134 7.23 36.52 -42.64
C LEU A 134 6.35 37.63 -42.07
N ARG A 135 6.23 37.71 -40.74
CA ARG A 135 5.48 38.76 -40.07
C ARG A 135 6.10 40.14 -40.29
N SER A 136 7.42 40.27 -40.17
CA SER A 136 8.11 41.54 -40.43
C SER A 136 7.84 42.02 -41.86
N ALA A 137 8.00 41.13 -42.84
CA ALA A 137 7.73 41.44 -44.24
C ALA A 137 6.26 41.86 -44.47
N LEU A 138 5.30 41.22 -43.80
CA LEU A 138 3.88 41.58 -43.89
C LEU A 138 3.61 42.99 -43.34
N VAL A 139 4.21 43.32 -42.19
CA VAL A 139 4.10 44.66 -41.57
C VAL A 139 4.66 45.73 -42.52
N ASP A 140 5.85 45.49 -43.07
CA ASP A 140 6.52 46.43 -43.97
C ASP A 140 5.73 46.62 -45.28
N ASN A 141 5.19 45.53 -45.83
CA ASN A 141 4.33 45.57 -47.02
C ASN A 141 3.05 46.38 -46.77
N LEU A 142 2.35 46.16 -45.64
CA LEU A 142 1.14 46.91 -45.27
C LEU A 142 1.42 48.40 -45.05
N ALA A 143 2.54 48.74 -44.40
CA ALA A 143 2.96 50.11 -44.20
C ALA A 143 3.21 50.82 -45.55
N THR A 144 3.91 50.15 -46.46
CA THR A 144 4.19 50.65 -47.81
C THR A 144 2.91 50.82 -48.63
N LEU A 145 2.02 49.82 -48.60
CA LEU A 145 0.73 49.84 -49.28
C LEU A 145 -0.13 51.02 -48.81
N THR A 146 -0.22 51.21 -47.50
CA THR A 146 -0.95 52.33 -46.88
C THR A 146 -0.41 53.66 -47.37
N GLY A 147 0.91 53.84 -47.38
CA GLY A 147 1.55 55.07 -47.86
C GLY A 147 1.31 55.35 -49.35
N LEU A 148 1.25 54.31 -50.20
CA LEU A 148 0.90 54.49 -51.62
C LEU A 148 -0.58 54.87 -51.82
N VAL A 149 -1.48 54.29 -51.03
CA VAL A 149 -2.92 54.62 -51.08
C VAL A 149 -3.16 56.06 -50.62
N GLU A 150 -2.45 56.54 -49.60
CA GLU A 150 -2.45 57.95 -49.19
C GLU A 150 -2.02 58.87 -50.32
N ARG A 151 -0.91 58.55 -50.99
CA ARG A 151 -0.43 59.33 -52.15
C ARG A 151 -1.42 59.31 -53.32
N ARG A 152 -2.05 58.17 -53.59
CA ARG A 152 -3.09 58.02 -54.61
C ARG A 152 -4.29 58.92 -54.31
N LEU A 153 -4.76 58.91 -53.06
CA LEU A 153 -5.89 59.73 -52.62
C LEU A 153 -5.57 61.23 -52.71
N ALA A 154 -4.41 61.65 -52.22
CA ALA A 154 -3.96 63.04 -52.34
C ALA A 154 -3.83 63.48 -53.81
N THR A 155 -3.36 62.59 -54.69
CA THR A 155 -3.29 62.86 -56.14
C THR A 155 -4.69 63.00 -56.74
N SER A 156 -5.65 62.16 -56.33
CA SER A 156 -7.04 62.23 -56.77
C SER A 156 -7.71 63.54 -56.34
N GLU A 157 -7.52 63.97 -55.08
CA GLU A 157 -8.06 65.24 -54.57
C GLU A 157 -7.54 66.45 -55.36
N LYS A 158 -6.24 66.44 -55.71
CA LYS A 158 -5.64 67.48 -56.56
C LYS A 158 -6.18 67.43 -57.99
N LEU A 159 -6.36 66.23 -58.55
CA LEU A 159 -6.95 66.06 -59.88
C LEU A 159 -8.38 66.61 -59.93
N ASP A 160 -9.19 66.30 -58.92
CA ASP A 160 -10.57 66.81 -58.78
C ASP A 160 -10.60 68.34 -58.59
N ALA A 161 -9.62 68.92 -57.90
CA ALA A 161 -9.48 70.37 -57.81
C ALA A 161 -9.16 71.00 -59.17
N ARG A 162 -8.21 70.43 -59.93
CA ARG A 162 -7.85 70.90 -61.27
C ARG A 162 -9.00 70.78 -62.27
N LEU A 163 -9.79 69.70 -62.19
CA LEU A 163 -10.99 69.54 -63.03
C LEU A 163 -12.06 70.60 -62.71
N ARG A 164 -12.23 70.96 -61.43
CA ARG A 164 -13.14 72.04 -61.03
C ARG A 164 -12.66 73.40 -61.52
N GLU A 165 -11.38 73.73 -61.32
CA GLU A 165 -10.77 74.96 -61.83
C GLU A 165 -10.89 75.09 -63.36
N LEU A 166 -10.63 73.99 -64.07
CA LEU A 166 -10.80 73.90 -65.53
C LEU A 166 -12.26 74.17 -65.94
N GLY A 167 -13.23 73.53 -65.26
CA GLY A 167 -14.65 73.71 -65.52
C GLY A 167 -15.13 75.14 -65.29
N GLU A 168 -14.73 75.76 -64.18
CA GLU A 168 -15.06 77.15 -63.85
C GLU A 168 -14.46 78.13 -64.86
N ALA A 169 -13.17 77.96 -65.18
CA ALA A 169 -12.48 78.80 -66.17
C ALA A 169 -13.08 78.65 -67.56
N TYR A 170 -13.45 77.43 -67.97
CA TYR A 170 -14.15 77.18 -69.23
C TYR A 170 -15.52 77.88 -69.30
N VAL A 171 -16.33 77.81 -68.23
CA VAL A 171 -17.61 78.54 -68.16
C VAL A 171 -17.41 80.06 -68.27
N GLN A 172 -16.36 80.61 -67.65
CA GLN A 172 -16.03 82.03 -67.76
C GLN A 172 -15.61 82.42 -69.18
N VAL A 173 -14.74 81.63 -69.83
CA VAL A 173 -14.35 81.82 -71.23
C VAL A 173 -15.58 81.79 -72.14
N ASN A 174 -16.45 80.79 -71.99
CA ASN A 174 -17.65 80.66 -72.81
C ASN A 174 -18.63 81.84 -72.61
N ARG A 175 -18.81 82.31 -71.36
CA ARG A 175 -19.63 83.50 -71.07
C ARG A 175 -19.06 84.80 -71.65
N GLY A 176 -17.74 85.00 -71.60
CA GLY A 176 -17.08 86.20 -72.16
C GLY A 176 -17.03 86.20 -73.69
N GLU A 177 -16.83 85.04 -74.30
CA GLU A 177 -16.74 84.84 -75.76
C GLU A 177 -18.12 84.65 -76.43
N ALA A 178 -19.22 84.46 -75.67
CA ALA A 178 -20.59 84.46 -76.19
C ALA A 178 -20.98 85.75 -76.92
N ALA A 179 -20.22 86.83 -76.75
CA ALA A 179 -20.33 88.08 -77.50
C ALA A 179 -19.60 88.06 -78.87
N ARG A 180 -18.84 87.00 -79.19
CA ARG A 180 -18.02 86.84 -80.42
C ARG A 180 -18.06 85.38 -80.95
N PRO A 181 -19.15 84.96 -81.61
CA PRO A 181 -19.41 83.55 -81.97
C PRO A 181 -18.46 82.89 -83.02
N HIS A 182 -17.44 83.60 -83.51
CA HIS A 182 -16.46 83.08 -84.49
C HIS A 182 -15.00 83.21 -84.05
N SER A 183 -14.74 83.36 -82.74
CA SER A 183 -13.39 83.40 -82.21
C SER A 183 -12.68 82.04 -82.37
N PRO A 184 -11.50 81.97 -83.03
CA PRO A 184 -10.73 80.74 -83.15
C PRO A 184 -10.33 80.14 -81.79
N ALA A 185 -10.27 80.97 -80.74
CA ALA A 185 -9.95 80.54 -79.39
C ALA A 185 -11.07 79.69 -78.77
N LEU A 186 -12.35 80.08 -78.91
CA LEU A 186 -13.50 79.32 -78.39
C LEU A 186 -13.52 77.89 -78.98
N GLY A 187 -13.32 77.76 -80.30
CA GLY A 187 -13.29 76.47 -80.98
C GLY A 187 -12.12 75.54 -80.59
N ALA A 188 -11.04 76.08 -80.01
CA ALA A 188 -9.94 75.29 -79.48
C ALA A 188 -10.25 74.73 -78.09
N ALA A 189 -10.85 75.52 -77.19
CA ALA A 189 -11.29 75.04 -75.88
C ALA A 189 -12.41 73.98 -75.98
N ASP A 190 -13.37 74.18 -76.88
CA ASP A 190 -14.46 73.22 -77.15
C ASP A 190 -13.96 71.86 -77.67
N ARG A 191 -12.79 71.84 -78.32
CA ARG A 191 -12.13 70.60 -78.77
C ARG A 191 -11.18 70.01 -77.72
N ALA A 192 -10.55 70.84 -76.89
CA ALA A 192 -9.63 70.40 -75.84
C ALA A 192 -10.35 69.72 -74.67
N LEU A 193 -11.49 70.25 -74.23
CA LEU A 193 -12.21 69.74 -73.05
C LEU A 193 -12.70 68.28 -73.22
N PRO A 194 -13.30 67.87 -74.36
CA PRO A 194 -13.65 66.47 -74.60
C PRO A 194 -12.44 65.53 -74.53
N ILE A 195 -11.27 65.94 -75.04
CA ILE A 195 -10.04 65.15 -74.99
C ILE A 195 -9.56 64.97 -73.54
N VAL A 196 -9.62 66.03 -72.73
CA VAL A 196 -9.30 65.98 -71.29
C VAL A 196 -10.26 65.04 -70.56
N LEU A 197 -11.57 65.15 -70.80
CA LEU A 197 -12.56 64.28 -70.18
C LEU A 197 -12.42 62.83 -70.63
N GLN A 198 -12.13 62.58 -71.90
CA GLN A 198 -11.87 61.25 -72.43
C GLN A 198 -10.61 60.62 -71.81
N SER A 199 -9.59 61.43 -71.52
CA SER A 199 -8.35 60.95 -70.90
C SER A 199 -8.52 60.41 -69.47
N LEU A 200 -9.61 60.77 -68.78
CA LEU A 200 -9.98 60.13 -67.51
C LEU A 200 -10.33 58.65 -67.66
N GLY A 201 -10.74 58.23 -68.86
CA GLY A 201 -11.01 56.84 -69.21
C GLY A 201 -9.78 56.05 -69.67
N TYR A 202 -8.67 56.72 -70.00
CA TYR A 202 -7.45 56.04 -70.45
C TYR A 202 -6.72 55.34 -69.31
N THR A 203 -6.21 54.15 -69.61
CA THR A 203 -5.49 53.29 -68.67
C THR A 203 -4.00 53.23 -68.96
N PHE A 204 -3.55 53.64 -70.15
CA PHE A 204 -2.14 53.61 -70.53
C PHE A 204 -1.50 55.01 -70.53
N PRO A 205 -0.29 55.17 -69.95
CA PRO A 205 0.42 56.46 -69.92
C PRO A 205 0.64 57.09 -71.31
N ALA A 206 0.87 56.26 -72.34
CA ALA A 206 1.08 56.74 -73.71
C ALA A 206 -0.15 57.47 -74.29
N GLU A 207 -1.35 57.03 -73.93
CA GLU A 207 -2.61 57.67 -74.36
C GLU A 207 -2.79 59.03 -73.67
N ILE A 208 -2.40 59.14 -72.40
CA ILE A 208 -2.41 60.39 -71.65
C ILE A 208 -1.40 61.39 -72.24
N GLU A 209 -0.20 60.95 -72.60
CA GLU A 209 0.81 61.81 -73.23
C GLU A 209 0.43 62.21 -74.67
N ALA A 210 -0.30 61.37 -75.39
CA ALA A 210 -0.88 61.74 -76.68
C ALA A 210 -1.95 62.82 -76.52
N ALA A 211 -2.87 62.65 -75.57
CA ALA A 211 -3.89 63.64 -75.23
C ALA A 211 -3.27 64.97 -74.77
N ARG A 212 -2.23 64.92 -73.94
CA ARG A 212 -1.48 66.09 -73.49
C ARG A 212 -0.92 66.90 -74.65
N ARG A 213 -0.28 66.24 -75.61
CA ARG A 213 0.28 66.90 -76.81
C ARG A 213 -0.82 67.53 -77.67
N GLN A 214 -1.91 66.81 -77.93
CA GLN A 214 -3.05 67.33 -78.71
C GLN A 214 -3.67 68.56 -78.05
N VAL A 215 -3.87 68.53 -76.73
CA VAL A 215 -4.43 69.65 -75.98
C VAL A 215 -3.46 70.84 -75.94
N ALA A 216 -2.15 70.60 -75.78
CA ALA A 216 -1.14 71.66 -75.83
C ALA A 216 -1.10 72.37 -77.20
N GLU A 217 -1.21 71.62 -78.30
CA GLU A 217 -1.28 72.20 -79.66
C GLU A 217 -2.54 73.05 -79.86
N LEU A 218 -3.70 72.56 -79.42
CA LEU A 218 -4.96 73.30 -79.49
C LEU A 218 -4.90 74.61 -78.67
N LEU A 219 -4.34 74.56 -77.47
CA LEU A 219 -4.21 75.74 -76.61
C LEU A 219 -3.20 76.76 -77.17
N ALA A 220 -2.07 76.29 -77.71
CA ALA A 220 -1.09 77.17 -78.36
C ALA A 220 -1.69 77.89 -79.59
N ALA A 221 -2.49 77.18 -80.39
CA ALA A 221 -3.22 77.77 -81.52
C ALA A 221 -4.27 78.80 -81.07
N ALA A 222 -4.98 78.53 -79.95
CA ALA A 222 -5.93 79.46 -79.35
C ALA A 222 -5.27 80.76 -78.88
N GLU A 223 -4.09 80.66 -78.25
CA GLU A 223 -3.31 81.80 -77.77
C GLU A 223 -2.79 82.66 -78.93
N ALA A 224 -2.22 82.04 -79.96
CA ALA A 224 -1.71 82.74 -81.14
C ALA A 224 -2.80 83.55 -81.88
N ALA A 225 -4.04 83.07 -81.86
CA ALA A 225 -5.18 83.76 -82.47
C ALA A 225 -5.70 84.97 -81.66
N ARG A 226 -5.18 85.21 -80.44
CA ARG A 226 -5.74 86.15 -79.46
C ARG A 226 -4.90 87.43 -79.28
N ALA A 227 -4.44 88.02 -80.38
CA ALA A 227 -3.49 89.14 -80.44
C ALA A 227 -3.95 90.49 -79.83
N ASP A 228 -5.16 90.61 -79.28
CA ASP A 228 -5.71 91.86 -78.74
C ASP A 228 -6.52 91.58 -77.47
N ALA A 229 -5.89 91.62 -76.28
CA ALA A 229 -6.44 90.99 -75.07
C ALA A 229 -6.41 91.89 -73.82
N ARG A 230 -7.61 92.32 -73.35
CA ARG A 230 -7.83 92.83 -71.98
C ARG A 230 -8.30 91.73 -71.00
N GLU A 231 -8.58 90.50 -71.45
CA GLU A 231 -9.04 89.38 -70.60
C GLU A 231 -8.14 88.13 -70.73
N THR A 232 -6.93 88.19 -70.20
CA THR A 232 -5.95 87.08 -70.20
C THR A 232 -6.15 86.07 -69.07
N GLY A 233 -6.87 86.42 -68.01
CA GLY A 233 -6.99 85.62 -66.78
C GLY A 233 -7.54 84.20 -66.96
N PRO A 234 -8.76 84.00 -67.48
CA PRO A 234 -9.37 82.66 -67.56
C PRO A 234 -8.60 81.66 -68.43
N TRP A 235 -7.96 82.13 -69.51
CA TRP A 235 -7.14 81.29 -70.39
C TRP A 235 -5.82 80.87 -69.75
N GLN A 236 -5.19 81.77 -68.99
CA GLN A 236 -4.02 81.43 -68.17
C GLN A 236 -4.37 80.36 -67.12
N THR A 237 -5.57 80.44 -66.52
CA THR A 237 -6.07 79.42 -65.58
C THR A 237 -6.28 78.06 -66.25
N ILE A 238 -6.86 78.00 -67.46
CA ILE A 238 -7.02 76.75 -68.22
C ILE A 238 -5.65 76.10 -68.49
N ARG A 239 -4.68 76.89 -68.98
CA ARG A 239 -3.32 76.40 -69.23
C ARG A 239 -2.62 75.92 -67.96
N ALA A 240 -2.66 76.71 -66.89
CA ALA A 240 -2.07 76.35 -65.62
C ALA A 240 -2.74 75.13 -64.96
N SER A 241 -4.02 74.86 -65.29
CA SER A 241 -4.73 73.68 -64.79
C SER A 241 -4.35 72.39 -65.54
N LEU A 242 -3.87 72.49 -66.78
CA LEU A 242 -3.55 71.37 -67.65
C LEU A 242 -2.05 71.04 -67.68
N ASP A 243 -1.20 72.07 -67.73
CA ASP A 243 0.26 71.98 -67.81
C ASP A 243 0.97 72.17 -66.47
N GLY A 244 2.26 71.79 -66.42
CA GLY A 244 3.10 71.86 -65.22
C GLY A 244 3.07 70.59 -64.36
N ASP A 245 3.97 70.53 -63.38
CA ASP A 245 4.19 69.33 -62.53
C ASP A 245 2.99 68.96 -61.64
N GLU A 246 2.09 69.92 -61.41
CA GLU A 246 0.84 69.78 -60.66
C GLU A 246 -0.39 70.11 -61.54
N GLY A 247 -0.21 70.07 -62.87
CA GLY A 247 -1.28 70.14 -63.85
C GLY A 247 -2.00 68.80 -64.02
N PHE A 248 -3.17 68.82 -64.66
CA PHE A 248 -4.05 67.66 -64.84
C PHE A 248 -3.31 66.44 -65.41
N PHE A 249 -2.56 66.60 -66.51
CA PHE A 249 -1.90 65.47 -67.18
C PHE A 249 -0.79 64.85 -66.33
N ALA A 250 0.00 65.68 -65.63
CA ALA A 250 1.05 65.20 -64.72
C ALA A 250 0.46 64.44 -63.51
N LEU A 251 -0.62 64.95 -62.92
CA LEU A 251 -1.34 64.29 -61.84
C LEU A 251 -1.99 62.98 -62.31
N ARG A 252 -2.56 62.94 -63.51
CA ARG A 252 -3.14 61.73 -64.10
C ARG A 252 -2.10 60.65 -64.37
N LEU A 253 -0.94 61.01 -64.91
CA LEU A 253 0.19 60.09 -65.10
C LEU A 253 0.69 59.54 -63.76
N ARG A 254 0.84 60.41 -62.74
CA ARG A 254 1.20 60.00 -61.37
C ARG A 254 0.18 59.03 -60.79
N GLN A 255 -1.11 59.25 -61.02
CA GLN A 255 -2.18 58.35 -60.59
C GLN A 255 -2.07 56.97 -61.28
N LEU A 256 -1.79 56.93 -62.58
CA LEU A 256 -1.62 55.67 -63.32
C LEU A 256 -0.36 54.88 -62.91
N ASP A 257 0.73 55.55 -62.55
CA ASP A 257 1.97 54.92 -62.05
C ASP A 257 1.79 54.27 -60.66
N LEU A 258 0.90 54.81 -59.83
CA LEU A 258 0.62 54.26 -58.49
C LEU A 258 -0.19 52.96 -58.53
N ASN A 259 -1.12 52.82 -59.49
CA ASN A 259 -2.02 51.68 -59.56
C ASN A 259 -1.32 50.30 -59.65
N PRO A 260 -0.37 50.06 -60.58
CA PRO A 260 0.30 48.76 -60.66
C PRO A 260 1.17 48.45 -59.44
N LYS A 261 1.78 49.47 -58.81
CA LYS A 261 2.57 49.30 -57.57
C LYS A 261 1.68 48.85 -56.41
N ILE A 262 0.51 49.48 -56.27
CA ILE A 262 -0.48 49.08 -55.25
C ILE A 262 -0.98 47.66 -55.51
N GLN A 263 -1.28 47.30 -56.77
CA GLN A 263 -1.70 45.92 -57.12
C GLN A 263 -0.61 44.89 -56.83
N GLY A 264 0.65 45.19 -57.13
CA GLY A 264 1.78 44.31 -56.82
C GLY A 264 1.93 44.05 -55.32
N LEU A 265 1.85 45.11 -54.50
CA LEU A 265 1.93 44.97 -53.05
C LEU A 265 0.74 44.19 -52.47
N LEU A 266 -0.45 44.28 -53.06
CA LEU A 266 -1.61 43.48 -52.63
C LEU A 266 -1.43 41.98 -52.88
N LEU A 267 -0.89 41.62 -54.04
CA LEU A 267 -0.57 40.23 -54.35
C LEU A 267 0.50 39.69 -53.39
N GLU A 268 1.54 40.49 -53.14
CA GLU A 268 2.57 40.15 -52.17
C GLU A 268 2.01 40.04 -50.74
N ASN A 269 1.11 40.93 -50.33
CA ASN A 269 0.44 40.87 -49.04
C ASN A 269 -0.30 39.55 -48.82
N ASN A 270 -1.06 39.13 -49.84
CA ASN A 270 -1.81 37.88 -49.81
C ASN A 270 -0.85 36.67 -49.76
N ALA A 271 0.24 36.70 -50.53
CA ALA A 271 1.26 35.65 -50.52
C ALA A 271 1.97 35.55 -49.15
N LEU A 272 2.37 36.68 -48.55
CA LEU A 272 2.98 36.75 -47.23
C LEU A 272 2.03 36.23 -46.15
N SER A 273 0.77 36.68 -46.18
CA SER A 273 -0.26 36.21 -45.24
C SER A 273 -0.53 34.71 -45.37
N GLY A 274 -0.57 34.18 -46.59
CA GLY A 274 -0.75 32.75 -46.85
C GLY A 274 0.43 31.90 -46.36
N ARG A 275 1.67 32.38 -46.54
CA ARG A 275 2.87 31.73 -46.00
C ARG A 275 2.91 31.77 -44.48
N LEU A 276 2.59 32.92 -43.88
CA LEU A 276 2.53 33.09 -42.42
C LEU A 276 1.47 32.18 -41.80
N SER A 277 0.27 32.12 -42.38
CA SER A 277 -0.81 31.23 -41.94
C SER A 277 -0.42 29.75 -42.07
N SER A 278 0.17 29.35 -43.20
CA SER A 278 0.67 27.98 -43.40
C SER A 278 1.76 27.60 -42.38
N SER A 279 2.75 28.48 -42.17
CA SER A 279 3.85 28.24 -41.22
C SER A 279 3.32 28.16 -39.77
N ALA A 280 2.36 29.01 -39.41
CA ALA A 280 1.68 28.95 -38.12
C ALA A 280 0.84 27.67 -37.96
N THR A 281 0.14 27.23 -39.00
CA THR A 281 -0.63 25.98 -38.98
C THR A 281 0.29 24.76 -38.82
N ASN A 282 1.44 24.75 -39.50
CA ASN A 282 2.44 23.69 -39.31
C ASN A 282 2.96 23.67 -37.87
N LEU A 283 3.19 24.83 -37.26
CA LEU A 283 3.54 24.93 -35.84
C LEU A 283 2.44 24.37 -34.94
N PHE A 284 1.17 24.66 -35.24
CA PHE A 284 0.04 24.11 -34.50
C PHE A 284 0.04 22.57 -34.54
N VAL A 285 0.21 21.99 -35.73
CA VAL A 285 0.25 20.52 -35.90
C VAL A 285 1.44 19.90 -35.17
N ASP A 286 2.63 20.52 -35.21
CA ASP A 286 3.79 20.02 -34.46
C ASP A 286 3.56 20.09 -32.94
N LEU A 287 3.00 21.20 -32.44
CA LEU A 287 2.65 21.36 -31.02
C LEU A 287 1.62 20.33 -30.57
N ASP A 288 0.58 20.08 -31.39
CA ASP A 288 -0.45 19.09 -31.11
C ASP A 288 0.12 17.66 -31.07
N ALA A 289 0.93 17.31 -32.08
CA ALA A 289 1.57 16.00 -32.16
C ALA A 289 2.57 15.76 -31.01
N ARG A 290 3.29 16.79 -30.57
CA ARG A 290 4.17 16.72 -29.39
C ARG A 290 3.36 16.59 -28.10
N ASN A 291 2.31 17.39 -27.94
CA ASN A 291 1.45 17.35 -26.76
C ASN A 291 0.80 15.97 -26.59
N THR A 292 0.31 15.40 -27.70
CA THR A 292 -0.28 14.05 -27.72
C THR A 292 0.76 12.98 -27.37
N ARG A 293 1.95 13.02 -28.00
CA ARG A 293 3.04 12.06 -27.70
C ARG A 293 3.50 12.12 -26.25
N ASP A 294 3.67 13.32 -25.71
CA ASP A 294 4.13 13.52 -24.34
C ASP A 294 3.05 13.08 -23.33
N ARG A 295 1.77 13.35 -23.62
CA ARG A 295 0.64 12.88 -22.84
C ARG A 295 0.55 11.35 -22.83
N ASP A 296 0.61 10.71 -24.00
CA ASP A 296 0.54 9.25 -24.11
C ASP A 296 1.74 8.57 -23.44
N GLY A 297 2.94 9.14 -23.61
CA GLY A 297 4.15 8.67 -22.95
C GLY A 297 4.03 8.73 -21.43
N PHE A 298 3.50 9.85 -20.93
CA PHE A 298 3.24 10.04 -19.50
C PHE A 298 2.18 9.06 -18.98
N GLU A 299 1.05 8.90 -19.67
CA GLU A 299 0.01 7.95 -19.24
C GLU A 299 0.51 6.50 -19.22
N ARG A 300 1.31 6.08 -20.21
CA ARG A 300 1.98 4.77 -20.20
C ARG A 300 2.93 4.62 -19.02
N MET A 301 3.78 5.62 -18.75
CA MET A 301 4.71 5.62 -17.61
C MET A 301 3.95 5.51 -16.29
N MET A 302 2.87 6.26 -16.10
CA MET A 302 2.04 6.21 -14.91
C MET A 302 1.28 4.88 -14.76
N ALA A 303 0.78 4.30 -15.86
CA ALA A 303 0.15 2.99 -15.86
C ALA A 303 1.15 1.89 -15.45
N TRP A 304 2.34 1.90 -16.03
CA TRP A 304 3.43 1.00 -15.65
C TRP A 304 3.85 1.18 -14.19
N GLY A 305 4.02 2.43 -13.74
CA GLY A 305 4.38 2.74 -12.36
C GLY A 305 3.36 2.24 -11.35
N ARG A 306 2.06 2.45 -11.61
CA ARG A 306 0.97 1.90 -10.76
C ARG A 306 0.96 0.37 -10.77
N GLY A 307 1.10 -0.24 -11.95
CA GLY A 307 1.17 -1.71 -12.08
C GLY A 307 2.32 -2.30 -11.27
N MET A 308 3.53 -1.75 -11.41
CA MET A 308 4.71 -2.16 -10.66
C MET A 308 4.51 -2.00 -9.15
N LEU A 309 3.98 -0.86 -8.70
CA LEU A 309 3.71 -0.62 -7.27
C LEU A 309 2.72 -1.64 -6.70
N VAL A 310 1.61 -1.91 -7.41
CA VAL A 310 0.62 -2.93 -7.01
C VAL A 310 1.27 -4.31 -6.95
N SER A 311 2.05 -4.69 -7.97
CA SER A 311 2.75 -5.98 -8.00
C SER A 311 3.75 -6.14 -6.85
N VAL A 312 4.57 -5.12 -6.55
CA VAL A 312 5.53 -5.14 -5.43
C VAL A 312 4.79 -5.24 -4.10
N THR A 313 3.70 -4.50 -3.92
CA THR A 313 2.90 -4.54 -2.69
C THR A 313 2.25 -5.91 -2.51
N LEU A 314 1.67 -6.48 -3.57
CA LEU A 314 1.07 -7.81 -3.55
C LEU A 314 2.12 -8.89 -3.23
N ALA A 315 3.30 -8.81 -3.84
CA ALA A 315 4.41 -9.73 -3.58
C ALA A 315 4.88 -9.62 -2.11
N ALA A 316 4.98 -8.42 -1.56
CA ALA A 316 5.34 -8.19 -0.16
C ALA A 316 4.29 -8.77 0.81
N VAL A 317 3.00 -8.56 0.54
CA VAL A 317 1.90 -9.11 1.35
C VAL A 317 1.88 -10.65 1.26
N LEU A 318 2.05 -11.22 0.07
CA LEU A 318 2.12 -12.67 -0.13
C LEU A 318 3.34 -13.26 0.59
N GLY A 319 4.50 -12.62 0.51
CA GLY A 319 5.70 -13.02 1.24
C GLY A 319 5.49 -13.01 2.75
N ALA A 320 4.89 -11.95 3.30
CA ALA A 320 4.54 -11.87 4.72
C ALA A 320 3.54 -12.96 5.13
N LEU A 321 2.56 -13.28 4.28
CA LEU A 321 1.60 -14.36 4.52
C LEU A 321 2.27 -15.74 4.54
N VAL A 322 3.18 -16.03 3.60
CA VAL A 322 3.93 -17.29 3.58
C VAL A 322 4.79 -17.41 4.85
N VAL A 323 5.51 -16.36 5.23
CA VAL A 323 6.28 -16.33 6.48
C VAL A 323 5.37 -16.55 7.69
N PHE A 324 4.20 -15.93 7.74
CA PHE A 324 3.22 -16.15 8.81
C PHE A 324 2.75 -17.60 8.90
N LEU A 325 2.34 -18.20 7.78
CA LEU A 325 1.82 -19.56 7.74
C LEU A 325 2.90 -20.58 8.13
N THR A 326 4.13 -20.39 7.66
CA THR A 326 5.28 -21.23 8.03
C THR A 326 5.63 -21.10 9.52
N MET A 327 5.76 -19.89 10.07
CA MET A 327 5.96 -19.64 11.50
C MET A 327 4.85 -20.26 12.36
N ARG A 328 3.59 -20.12 11.95
CA ARG A 328 2.45 -20.68 12.69
C ARG A 328 2.50 -22.20 12.76
N GLY A 329 2.78 -22.86 11.63
CA GLY A 329 2.85 -24.33 11.57
C GLY A 329 4.09 -24.90 12.24
N ARG A 330 5.27 -24.34 11.95
CA ARG A 330 6.55 -24.90 12.42
C ARG A 330 6.92 -24.50 13.84
N VAL A 331 6.59 -23.29 14.28
CA VAL A 331 7.03 -22.78 15.59
C VAL A 331 5.86 -22.76 16.58
N VAL A 332 4.80 -22.01 16.26
CA VAL A 332 3.73 -21.74 17.23
C VAL A 332 2.95 -23.00 17.60
N ALA A 333 2.51 -23.78 16.61
CA ALA A 333 1.73 -24.99 16.87
C ALA A 333 2.53 -26.02 17.68
N ARG A 334 3.83 -26.18 17.38
CA ARG A 334 4.73 -27.08 18.12
C ARG A 334 4.93 -26.64 19.56
N LEU A 335 5.20 -25.36 19.81
CA LEU A 335 5.34 -24.83 21.16
C LEU A 335 4.06 -24.99 21.99
N VAL A 336 2.88 -24.76 21.39
CA VAL A 336 1.60 -24.98 22.07
C VAL A 336 1.37 -26.46 22.36
N GLY A 337 1.73 -27.34 21.42
CA GLY A 337 1.67 -28.79 21.61
C GLY A 337 2.55 -29.23 22.79
N LEU A 338 3.81 -28.78 22.82
CA LEU A 338 4.75 -29.05 23.91
C LEU A 338 4.19 -28.58 25.25
N GLN A 339 3.70 -27.34 25.32
CA GLN A 339 3.11 -26.77 26.55
C GLN A 339 1.93 -27.62 27.06
N ARG A 340 1.08 -28.13 26.16
CA ARG A 340 -0.04 -29.01 26.54
C ARG A 340 0.45 -30.35 27.05
N SER A 341 1.36 -31.02 26.33
CA SER A 341 1.94 -32.29 26.77
C SER A 341 2.63 -32.16 28.14
N MET A 342 3.26 -31.02 28.42
CA MET A 342 3.82 -30.71 29.74
C MET A 342 2.75 -30.63 30.83
N ALA A 343 1.67 -29.87 30.58
CA ALA A 343 0.60 -29.68 31.55
C ALA A 343 -0.08 -31.02 31.88
N ASP A 344 -0.32 -31.84 30.86
CA ASP A 344 -0.93 -33.16 31.00
C ASP A 344 -0.05 -34.13 31.79
N ASN A 345 1.26 -34.21 31.47
CA ASN A 345 2.19 -35.07 32.21
C ASN A 345 2.38 -34.63 33.67
N ALA A 346 2.35 -33.32 33.94
CA ALA A 346 2.37 -32.79 35.29
C ALA A 346 1.09 -33.15 36.07
N ALA A 347 -0.06 -33.20 35.39
CA ALA A 347 -1.33 -33.68 35.94
C ALA A 347 -1.41 -35.22 36.06
N GLY A 348 -0.37 -35.95 35.62
CA GLY A 348 -0.33 -37.41 35.68
C GLY A 348 -0.97 -38.12 34.48
N ILE A 349 -1.41 -37.38 33.46
CA ILE A 349 -1.94 -37.93 32.22
C ILE A 349 -0.75 -38.24 31.30
N ALA A 350 -0.59 -39.50 30.91
CA ALA A 350 0.51 -39.94 30.06
C ALA A 350 0.25 -39.53 28.60
N THR A 351 0.50 -38.27 28.27
CA THR A 351 0.51 -37.80 26.88
C THR A 351 1.93 -37.84 26.31
N PRO A 352 2.11 -38.27 25.05
CA PRO A 352 3.40 -38.20 24.39
C PRO A 352 3.89 -36.76 24.28
N ILE A 353 5.18 -36.53 24.51
CA ILE A 353 5.83 -35.25 24.22
C ILE A 353 6.22 -35.27 22.74
N PRO A 354 5.79 -34.31 21.92
CA PRO A 354 6.09 -34.30 20.49
C PRO A 354 7.55 -33.93 20.26
N THR A 355 8.39 -34.93 20.01
CA THR A 355 9.85 -34.80 19.77
C THR A 355 10.22 -34.76 18.30
N ASP A 356 9.24 -34.81 17.40
CA ASP A 356 9.51 -34.78 15.96
C ASP A 356 10.18 -33.46 15.57
N GLY A 357 11.25 -33.51 14.77
CA GLY A 357 11.92 -32.34 14.25
C GLY A 357 13.44 -32.47 14.25
N ASN A 358 14.09 -31.50 13.62
CA ASN A 358 15.55 -31.36 13.61
C ASN A 358 15.89 -29.87 13.86
N ASP A 359 15.29 -29.32 14.91
CA ASP A 359 15.35 -27.92 15.33
C ASP A 359 15.47 -27.84 16.86
N GLU A 360 15.73 -26.65 17.39
CA GLU A 360 15.94 -26.43 18.82
C GLU A 360 14.69 -26.74 19.66
N ILE A 361 13.49 -26.74 19.05
CA ILE A 361 12.25 -27.11 19.72
C ILE A 361 12.22 -28.63 19.94
N ALA A 362 12.65 -29.43 18.95
CA ALA A 362 12.78 -30.87 19.09
C ALA A 362 13.83 -31.26 20.15
N ASP A 363 14.97 -30.57 20.18
CA ASP A 363 16.01 -30.79 21.20
C ASP A 363 15.49 -30.50 22.63
N MET A 364 14.72 -29.42 22.77
CA MET A 364 14.04 -29.08 24.03
C MET A 364 13.01 -30.15 24.42
N ALA A 365 12.23 -30.63 23.44
CA ALA A 365 11.22 -31.67 23.65
C ALA A 365 11.86 -32.98 24.13
N HIS A 366 12.99 -33.37 23.54
CA HIS A 366 13.71 -34.58 23.93
C HIS A 366 14.32 -34.45 25.32
N SER A 367 14.94 -33.31 25.63
CA SER A 367 15.47 -33.02 26.97
C SER A 367 14.38 -33.09 28.04
N LEU A 368 13.20 -32.56 27.72
CA LEU A 368 12.04 -32.59 28.60
C LEU A 368 11.47 -34.00 28.78
N GLU A 369 11.43 -34.81 27.72
CA GLU A 369 11.01 -36.21 27.80
C GLU A 369 11.89 -37.00 28.77
N ILE A 370 13.21 -36.84 28.67
CA ILE A 370 14.18 -37.43 29.59
C ILE A 370 13.90 -36.98 31.02
N PHE A 371 13.66 -35.67 31.23
CA PHE A 371 13.35 -35.12 32.55
C PHE A 371 12.05 -35.71 33.15
N VAL A 372 10.97 -35.78 32.36
CA VAL A 372 9.68 -36.35 32.82
C VAL A 372 9.83 -37.82 33.17
N ARG A 373 10.60 -38.59 32.41
CA ARG A 373 10.90 -40.00 32.73
C ARG A 373 11.65 -40.12 34.05
N SER A 374 12.72 -39.37 34.24
CA SER A 374 13.52 -39.38 35.48
C SER A 374 12.67 -39.01 36.70
N MET A 375 11.80 -38.00 36.58
CA MET A 375 10.87 -37.62 37.65
C MET A 375 9.89 -38.76 38.01
N LYS A 376 9.37 -39.51 37.03
CA LYS A 376 8.49 -40.66 37.29
C LYS A 376 9.22 -41.78 38.00
N GLU A 377 10.45 -42.08 37.60
CA GLU A 377 11.30 -43.09 38.25
C GLU A 377 11.60 -42.72 39.70
N GLN A 378 12.00 -41.47 39.96
CA GLN A 378 12.25 -40.97 41.32
C GLN A 378 11.00 -41.03 42.20
N LYS A 379 9.83 -40.67 41.67
CA LYS A 379 8.55 -40.78 42.39
C LYS A 379 8.22 -42.23 42.75
N SER A 380 8.45 -43.17 41.82
CA SER A 380 8.25 -44.60 42.06
C SER A 380 9.16 -45.13 43.17
N GLU A 381 10.44 -44.75 43.14
CA GLU A 381 11.41 -45.18 44.16
C GLU A 381 11.09 -44.60 45.55
N LEU A 382 10.66 -43.34 45.61
CA LEU A 382 10.16 -42.75 46.86
C LEU A 382 8.95 -43.51 47.42
N HIS A 383 8.01 -43.92 46.58
CA HIS A 383 6.87 -44.74 47.01
C HIS A 383 7.31 -46.11 47.54
N ARG A 384 8.31 -46.74 46.92
CA ARG A 384 8.88 -48.02 47.38
C ARG A 384 9.51 -47.86 48.77
N LEU A 385 10.40 -46.90 48.94
CA LEU A 385 11.08 -46.61 50.21
C LEU A 385 10.10 -46.25 51.34
N ALA A 386 8.98 -45.61 51.03
CA ALA A 386 7.95 -45.27 52.01
C ALA A 386 7.08 -46.46 52.44
N SER A 387 7.02 -47.56 51.67
CA SER A 387 6.06 -48.66 51.87
C SER A 387 6.64 -50.00 52.30
N THR A 388 7.97 -50.16 52.28
CA THR A 388 8.64 -51.40 52.70
C THR A 388 9.57 -51.18 53.89
N ASP A 389 9.85 -52.25 54.63
CA ASP A 389 10.87 -52.29 55.68
C ASP A 389 12.26 -52.42 55.03
N ALA A 390 13.21 -51.57 55.44
CA ALA A 390 14.52 -51.46 54.80
C ALA A 390 15.39 -52.73 54.95
N LEU A 391 15.19 -53.51 56.02
CA LEU A 391 15.98 -54.71 56.29
C LEU A 391 15.40 -55.95 55.60
N THR A 392 14.08 -56.12 55.70
CA THR A 392 13.39 -57.35 55.29
C THR A 392 12.67 -57.23 53.95
N ASN A 393 12.52 -56.02 53.40
CA ASN A 393 11.78 -55.73 52.17
C ASN A 393 10.33 -56.27 52.14
N LEU A 394 9.76 -56.58 53.31
CA LEU A 394 8.33 -56.80 53.50
C LEU A 394 7.62 -55.45 53.64
N ARG A 395 6.28 -55.44 53.75
CA ARG A 395 5.58 -54.21 54.11
C ARG A 395 6.10 -53.69 55.45
N ASN A 396 6.37 -52.40 55.54
CA ASN A 396 6.59 -51.81 56.86
C ASN A 396 5.28 -51.77 57.64
N ARG A 397 5.37 -51.54 58.95
CA ARG A 397 4.19 -51.46 59.84
C ARG A 397 3.07 -50.60 59.27
N ARG A 398 3.39 -49.39 58.80
CA ARG A 398 2.39 -48.44 58.29
C ARG A 398 1.65 -49.00 57.06
N SER A 399 2.37 -49.54 56.09
CA SER A 399 1.77 -50.10 54.88
C SER A 399 1.00 -51.39 55.14
N PHE A 400 1.49 -52.25 56.02
CA PHE A 400 0.76 -53.47 56.41
C PHE A 400 -0.59 -53.14 57.05
N PHE A 401 -0.60 -52.21 58.02
CA PHE A 401 -1.83 -51.81 58.71
C PHE A 401 -2.85 -51.20 57.74
N SER A 402 -2.40 -50.33 56.83
CA SER A 402 -3.29 -49.73 55.82
C SER A 402 -3.89 -50.77 54.88
N GLU A 403 -3.14 -51.79 54.46
CA GLU A 403 -3.67 -52.90 53.65
C GLU A 403 -4.63 -53.78 54.47
N ALA A 404 -4.32 -54.02 55.74
CA ALA A 404 -5.14 -54.83 56.64
C ALA A 404 -6.47 -54.16 57.00
N GLU A 405 -6.50 -52.85 57.21
CA GLU A 405 -7.74 -52.07 57.35
C GLU A 405 -8.62 -52.21 56.11
N GLY A 406 -8.03 -52.09 54.91
CA GLY A 406 -8.76 -52.27 53.66
C GLY A 406 -9.34 -53.67 53.46
N GLU A 407 -8.62 -54.72 53.88
CA GLU A 407 -9.17 -56.08 53.90
C GLU A 407 -10.22 -56.30 54.97
N PHE A 408 -10.09 -55.66 56.14
CA PHE A 408 -11.11 -55.70 57.17
C PHE A 408 -12.44 -55.09 56.69
N ASP A 409 -12.39 -53.98 55.97
CA ASP A 409 -13.56 -53.38 55.33
C ASP A 409 -14.19 -54.32 54.28
N ARG A 410 -13.36 -55.05 53.53
CA ARG A 410 -13.83 -56.08 52.59
C ARG A 410 -14.50 -57.24 53.30
N PHE A 411 -13.92 -57.75 54.38
CA PHE A 411 -14.54 -58.77 55.23
C PHE A 411 -15.90 -58.31 55.77
N ARG A 412 -16.01 -57.07 56.29
CA ARG A 412 -17.28 -56.51 56.79
C ARG A 412 -18.35 -56.41 55.71
N ARG A 413 -17.95 -56.16 54.45
CA ARG A 413 -18.87 -56.00 53.32
C ARG A 413 -19.31 -57.33 52.71
N TYR A 414 -18.39 -58.28 52.55
CA TYR A 414 -18.62 -59.51 51.76
C TYR A 414 -18.69 -60.77 52.61
N GLY A 415 -18.26 -60.72 53.88
CA GLY A 415 -18.29 -61.86 54.80
C GLY A 415 -17.24 -62.94 54.50
N GLU A 416 -16.28 -62.69 53.61
CA GLU A 416 -15.26 -63.68 53.26
C GLU A 416 -14.25 -63.90 54.40
N PRO A 417 -14.01 -65.15 54.83
CA PRO A 417 -13.16 -65.43 55.98
C PRO A 417 -11.75 -64.88 55.73
N THR A 418 -11.19 -64.10 56.66
CA THR A 418 -9.83 -63.57 56.55
C THR A 418 -9.09 -63.82 57.86
N ALA A 419 -7.88 -64.36 57.78
CA ALA A 419 -7.09 -64.70 58.95
C ALA A 419 -5.88 -63.77 59.12
N VAL A 420 -5.48 -63.58 60.38
CA VAL A 420 -4.32 -62.81 60.78
C VAL A 420 -3.40 -63.72 61.59
N LEU A 421 -2.12 -63.71 61.22
CA LEU A 421 -1.05 -64.34 61.98
C LEU A 421 -0.16 -63.26 62.58
N MET A 422 0.16 -63.40 63.86
CA MET A 422 1.25 -62.68 64.51
C MET A 422 2.38 -63.67 64.78
N LEU A 423 3.59 -63.34 64.36
CA LEU A 423 4.77 -64.19 64.46
C LEU A 423 5.88 -63.44 65.19
N ASP A 424 6.59 -64.14 66.05
CA ASP A 424 7.74 -63.59 66.79
C ASP A 424 8.85 -64.63 66.85
N LEU A 425 10.08 -64.19 66.59
CA LEU A 425 11.25 -65.06 66.65
C LEU A 425 11.59 -65.36 68.11
N ASP A 426 11.52 -66.63 68.47
CA ASP A 426 11.83 -67.09 69.81
C ASP A 426 13.30 -66.83 70.15
N HIS A 427 13.55 -66.35 71.36
CA HIS A 427 14.91 -66.07 71.86
C HIS A 427 15.74 -65.13 70.96
N PHE A 428 15.10 -64.24 70.18
CA PHE A 428 15.81 -63.34 69.27
C PHE A 428 16.88 -62.46 69.95
N LYS A 429 16.61 -62.04 71.19
CA LYS A 429 17.59 -61.31 72.00
C LYS A 429 18.83 -62.16 72.28
N GLU A 430 18.70 -63.45 72.56
CA GLU A 430 19.85 -64.34 72.80
C GLU A 430 20.66 -64.54 71.52
N VAL A 431 20.01 -64.57 70.34
CA VAL A 431 20.70 -64.61 69.05
C VAL A 431 21.55 -63.34 68.86
N ASN A 432 20.99 -62.17 69.17
CA ASN A 432 21.73 -60.91 69.11
C ASN A 432 22.87 -60.84 70.13
N ASP A 433 22.62 -61.25 71.38
CA ASP A 433 23.58 -61.19 72.47
C ASP A 433 24.74 -62.19 72.26
N THR A 434 24.49 -63.33 71.60
CA THR A 434 25.48 -64.39 71.36
C THR A 434 26.27 -64.18 70.07
N PHE A 435 25.61 -63.80 68.98
CA PHE A 435 26.20 -63.76 67.63
C PHE A 435 26.29 -62.35 67.04
N GLY A 436 25.86 -61.33 67.79
CA GLY A 436 25.86 -59.92 67.39
C GLY A 436 24.66 -59.52 66.54
N HIS A 437 24.40 -58.21 66.44
CA HIS A 437 23.26 -57.67 65.69
C HIS A 437 23.24 -58.04 64.21
N ALA A 438 24.40 -58.23 63.58
CA ALA A 438 24.47 -58.67 62.18
C ALA A 438 23.87 -60.08 61.97
N ALA A 439 23.99 -60.96 62.97
CA ALA A 439 23.36 -62.28 62.96
C ALA A 439 21.84 -62.19 63.13
N GLY A 440 21.36 -61.32 64.02
CA GLY A 440 19.93 -61.02 64.15
C GLY A 440 19.33 -60.49 62.85
N ASP A 441 20.03 -59.57 62.18
CA ASP A 441 19.62 -59.06 60.87
C ASP A 441 19.49 -60.17 59.81
N GLN A 442 20.42 -61.13 59.80
CA GLN A 442 20.35 -62.29 58.90
C GLN A 442 19.17 -63.21 59.26
N ALA A 443 18.92 -63.44 60.55
CA ALA A 443 17.75 -64.21 60.99
C ALA A 443 16.43 -63.56 60.55
N LEU A 444 16.30 -62.24 60.67
CA LEU A 444 15.12 -61.49 60.22
C LEU A 444 14.94 -61.55 58.69
N ARG A 445 16.03 -61.44 57.92
CA ARG A 445 15.98 -61.61 56.45
C ARG A 445 15.59 -63.03 56.05
N HIS A 446 16.07 -64.03 56.78
CA HIS A 446 15.73 -65.43 56.54
C HIS A 446 14.25 -65.69 56.75
N VAL A 447 13.68 -65.20 57.87
CA VAL A 447 12.23 -65.29 58.13
C VAL A 447 11.44 -64.56 57.06
N ALA A 448 11.85 -63.35 56.67
CA ALA A 448 11.18 -62.61 55.61
C ALA A 448 11.19 -63.32 54.25
N ASN A 449 12.31 -63.96 53.89
CA ASN A 449 12.42 -64.76 52.67
C ASN A 449 11.51 -65.99 52.73
N LEU A 450 11.44 -66.66 53.88
CA LEU A 450 10.55 -67.79 54.11
C LEU A 450 9.08 -67.39 53.98
N LEU A 451 8.68 -66.26 54.57
CA LEU A 451 7.34 -65.72 54.42
C LEU A 451 7.02 -65.44 52.94
N ARG A 452 7.91 -64.79 52.18
CA ARG A 452 7.70 -64.54 50.74
C ARG A 452 7.55 -65.82 49.91
N GLN A 453 8.20 -66.92 50.30
CA GLN A 453 8.09 -68.20 49.60
C GLN A 453 6.87 -69.02 50.02
N ALA A 454 6.43 -68.87 51.28
CA ALA A 454 5.31 -69.63 51.83
C ALA A 454 3.95 -69.04 51.45
N LEU A 455 3.89 -67.73 51.18
CA LEU A 455 2.66 -66.97 50.98
C LEU A 455 2.30 -66.79 49.51
N ARG A 456 1.00 -66.64 49.23
CA ARG A 456 0.45 -66.38 47.89
C ARG A 456 0.58 -64.91 47.53
N SER A 457 0.38 -64.57 46.26
CA SER A 457 0.41 -63.18 45.79
C SER A 457 -0.67 -62.28 46.41
N THR A 458 -1.75 -62.87 46.93
CA THR A 458 -2.85 -62.18 47.62
C THR A 458 -2.62 -62.02 49.12
N ASP A 459 -1.63 -62.72 49.68
CA ASP A 459 -1.33 -62.68 51.10
C ASP A 459 -0.33 -61.55 51.35
N THR A 460 -0.55 -60.77 52.40
CA THR A 460 0.37 -59.67 52.77
C THR A 460 1.19 -60.09 53.97
N ALA A 461 2.51 -59.93 53.91
CA ALA A 461 3.39 -60.01 55.06
C ALA A 461 4.02 -58.65 55.37
N GLY A 462 4.05 -58.30 56.64
CA GLY A 462 4.67 -57.07 57.14
C GLY A 462 5.52 -57.30 58.37
N ARG A 463 6.55 -56.47 58.56
CA ARG A 463 7.31 -56.41 59.80
C ARG A 463 6.74 -55.30 60.67
N ILE A 464 6.22 -55.67 61.84
CA ILE A 464 5.42 -54.79 62.71
C ILE A 464 6.24 -54.25 63.89
N GLY A 465 7.28 -54.98 64.29
CA GLY A 465 8.19 -54.65 65.38
C GLY A 465 9.62 -55.11 65.11
N GLY A 466 10.46 -55.13 66.14
CA GLY A 466 11.87 -55.56 66.06
C GLY A 466 12.00 -56.95 65.46
N GLU A 467 11.44 -57.95 66.14
CA GLU A 467 11.39 -59.36 65.74
C GLU A 467 9.99 -59.85 65.36
N GLU A 468 9.04 -58.94 65.30
CA GLU A 468 7.61 -59.26 65.10
C GLU A 468 7.21 -59.09 63.64
N PHE A 469 6.57 -60.13 63.10
CA PHE A 469 5.99 -60.16 61.77
C PHE A 469 4.49 -60.40 61.88
N ALA A 470 3.73 -59.80 60.96
CA ALA A 470 2.32 -60.10 60.80
C ALA A 470 2.06 -60.56 59.38
N VAL A 471 1.11 -61.48 59.24
CA VAL A 471 0.64 -61.99 57.96
C VAL A 471 -0.88 -61.86 57.91
N LEU A 472 -1.37 -61.32 56.80
CA LEU A 472 -2.78 -61.23 56.47
C LEU A 472 -3.08 -62.23 55.36
N LEU A 473 -4.09 -63.07 55.59
CA LEU A 473 -4.49 -64.17 54.72
C LEU A 473 -5.96 -63.95 54.28
N PRO A 474 -6.21 -63.19 53.21
CA PRO A 474 -7.56 -63.02 52.66
C PRO A 474 -8.18 -64.36 52.24
N SER A 475 -9.51 -64.45 52.31
CA SER A 475 -10.31 -65.62 51.91
C SER A 475 -9.82 -66.94 52.53
N THR A 476 -9.27 -66.88 53.75
CA THR A 476 -8.70 -68.00 54.49
C THR A 476 -9.37 -68.13 55.86
N ALA A 477 -10.03 -69.28 56.09
CA ALA A 477 -10.60 -69.63 57.39
C ALA A 477 -9.53 -70.07 58.40
N ILE A 478 -9.86 -70.03 59.70
CA ILE A 478 -8.88 -70.26 60.77
C ILE A 478 -8.17 -71.61 60.70
N ASP A 479 -8.83 -72.68 60.26
CA ASP A 479 -8.22 -74.01 60.11
C ASP A 479 -7.12 -74.03 59.04
N ALA A 480 -7.37 -73.37 57.91
CA ALA A 480 -6.39 -73.23 56.84
C ALA A 480 -5.25 -72.28 57.26
N ALA A 481 -5.57 -71.21 57.98
CA ALA A 481 -4.58 -70.30 58.54
C ALA A 481 -3.64 -71.00 59.53
N ARG A 482 -4.18 -71.90 60.38
CA ARG A 482 -3.40 -72.74 61.29
C ARG A 482 -2.44 -73.67 60.53
N GLN A 483 -2.89 -74.28 59.43
CA GLN A 483 -2.01 -75.11 58.59
C GLN A 483 -0.88 -74.29 57.95
N ILE A 484 -1.18 -73.07 57.49
CA ILE A 484 -0.18 -72.15 56.94
C ILE A 484 0.81 -71.75 58.03
N ALA A 485 0.34 -71.38 59.22
CA ALA A 485 1.16 -71.04 60.38
C ALA A 485 2.09 -72.20 60.78
N GLU A 486 1.56 -73.43 60.87
CA GLU A 486 2.37 -74.62 61.19
C GLU A 486 3.42 -74.90 60.13
N ARG A 487 3.07 -74.71 58.85
CA ARG A 487 4.03 -74.84 57.75
C ARG A 487 5.14 -73.81 57.87
N ILE A 488 4.83 -72.55 58.16
CA ILE A 488 5.85 -71.49 58.34
C ILE A 488 6.75 -71.85 59.53
N ARG A 489 6.17 -72.20 60.68
CA ARG A 489 6.87 -72.61 61.90
C ARG A 489 7.81 -73.78 61.66
N LYS A 490 7.28 -74.88 61.13
CA LYS A 490 8.04 -76.09 60.84
C LYS A 490 9.17 -75.81 59.84
N THR A 491 8.89 -75.06 58.78
CA THR A 491 9.90 -74.72 57.77
C THR A 491 11.05 -73.90 58.36
N LEU A 492 10.78 -72.99 59.31
CA LEU A 492 11.84 -72.25 59.99
C LEU A 492 12.65 -73.18 60.92
N SER A 493 11.98 -74.02 61.71
CA SER A 493 12.64 -74.95 62.63
C SER A 493 13.57 -75.95 61.92
N GLU A 494 13.22 -76.35 60.69
CA GLU A 494 13.97 -77.32 59.87
C GLU A 494 15.06 -76.66 59.02
N ARG A 495 15.09 -75.32 58.91
CA ARG A 495 16.04 -74.58 58.07
C ARG A 495 16.84 -73.58 58.92
N PRO A 496 17.97 -73.99 59.50
CA PRO A 496 18.78 -73.10 60.33
C PRO A 496 19.27 -71.89 59.53
N VAL A 497 19.43 -70.77 60.22
CA VAL A 497 20.02 -69.56 59.66
C VAL A 497 21.52 -69.82 59.49
N LEU A 498 22.02 -69.70 58.27
CA LEU A 498 23.45 -69.86 57.96
C LEU A 498 24.19 -68.55 58.25
N LEU A 499 25.02 -68.54 59.29
CA LEU A 499 25.83 -67.40 59.72
C LEU A 499 27.33 -67.73 59.53
N GLY A 500 27.85 -67.59 58.31
CA GLY A 500 29.21 -68.02 58.00
C GLY A 500 29.36 -69.54 58.17
N ASP A 501 30.27 -69.97 59.06
CA ASP A 501 30.49 -71.39 59.39
C ASP A 501 29.55 -71.93 60.48
N HIS A 502 28.69 -71.08 61.05
CA HIS A 502 27.75 -71.45 62.10
C HIS A 502 26.32 -71.65 61.56
N GLN A 503 25.63 -72.66 62.10
CA GLN A 503 24.20 -72.87 61.89
C GLN A 503 23.46 -72.48 63.17
N VAL A 504 22.59 -71.47 63.09
CA VAL A 504 21.76 -71.05 64.21
C VAL A 504 20.34 -71.53 63.97
N SER A 505 19.90 -72.47 64.80
CA SER A 505 18.51 -72.91 64.85
C SER A 505 17.68 -71.83 65.52
N CYS A 506 16.73 -71.25 64.76
CA CYS A 506 15.74 -70.32 65.28
C CYS A 506 14.36 -70.97 65.18
N THR A 507 13.52 -70.74 66.19
CA THR A 507 12.11 -71.10 66.14
C THR A 507 11.25 -69.84 66.16
N ILE A 508 9.97 -69.99 65.82
CA ILE A 508 9.00 -68.90 65.90
C ILE A 508 7.78 -69.38 66.68
N SER A 509 7.26 -68.51 67.52
CA SER A 509 5.93 -68.66 68.07
C SER A 509 4.94 -67.95 67.14
N VAL A 510 3.76 -68.53 66.94
CA VAL A 510 2.73 -67.96 66.06
C VAL A 510 1.39 -67.90 66.77
N GLY A 511 0.79 -66.73 66.81
CA GLY A 511 -0.60 -66.52 67.18
C GLY A 511 -1.46 -66.38 65.94
N ALA A 512 -2.49 -67.21 65.80
CA ALA A 512 -3.42 -67.17 64.68
C ALA A 512 -4.83 -66.81 65.15
N THR A 513 -5.50 -65.97 64.39
CA THR A 513 -6.93 -65.71 64.57
C THR A 513 -7.59 -65.42 63.23
N GLN A 514 -8.92 -65.46 63.20
CA GLN A 514 -9.72 -65.07 62.05
C GLN A 514 -10.54 -63.85 62.42
N PHE A 515 -10.75 -62.93 61.48
CA PHE A 515 -11.67 -61.81 61.67
C PHE A 515 -13.04 -62.32 62.14
N ALA A 516 -13.53 -61.71 63.22
CA ALA A 516 -14.81 -62.01 63.82
C ALA A 516 -15.80 -60.88 63.52
N ALA A 517 -17.09 -61.21 63.41
CA ALA A 517 -18.13 -60.20 63.23
C ALA A 517 -18.20 -59.19 64.40
N SER A 518 -17.71 -59.60 65.58
CA SER A 518 -17.59 -58.78 66.78
C SER A 518 -16.39 -57.82 66.77
N ASP A 519 -15.45 -57.96 65.84
CA ASP A 519 -14.35 -57.01 65.72
C ASP A 519 -14.92 -55.68 65.18
N GLU A 520 -14.57 -54.57 65.83
CA GLU A 520 -14.93 -53.22 65.35
C GLU A 520 -13.91 -52.66 64.36
N THR A 521 -12.63 -53.04 64.54
CA THR A 521 -11.49 -52.65 63.69
C THR A 521 -10.50 -53.80 63.53
N PHE A 522 -9.56 -53.66 62.59
CA PHE A 522 -8.43 -54.58 62.43
C PHE A 522 -7.63 -54.76 63.72
N ASP A 523 -7.46 -53.72 64.54
CA ASP A 523 -6.72 -53.80 65.80
C ASP A 523 -7.32 -54.83 66.78
N GLY A 524 -8.64 -55.03 66.76
CA GLY A 524 -9.31 -56.03 67.58
C GLY A 524 -8.87 -57.46 67.24
N ALA A 525 -8.81 -57.78 65.94
CA ALA A 525 -8.29 -59.05 65.46
C ALA A 525 -6.78 -59.17 65.72
N LEU A 526 -6.01 -58.11 65.50
CA LEU A 526 -4.57 -58.11 65.76
C LEU A 526 -4.27 -58.38 67.25
N LEU A 527 -5.04 -57.79 68.16
CA LEU A 527 -4.92 -58.02 69.60
C LEU A 527 -5.25 -59.48 69.98
N ARG A 528 -6.20 -60.13 69.30
CA ARG A 528 -6.49 -61.56 69.49
C ARG A 528 -5.35 -62.44 68.98
N ALA A 529 -4.77 -62.10 67.83
CA ALA A 529 -3.58 -62.79 67.31
C ALA A 529 -2.38 -62.62 68.26
N ASP A 530 -2.17 -61.42 68.82
CA ASP A 530 -1.12 -61.14 69.79
C ASP A 530 -1.31 -61.91 71.10
N LYS A 531 -2.54 -61.98 71.63
CA LYS A 531 -2.86 -62.82 72.80
C LYS A 531 -2.60 -64.31 72.54
N ALA A 532 -2.96 -64.80 71.36
CA ALA A 532 -2.64 -66.17 70.97
C ALA A 532 -1.12 -66.38 70.89
N LEU A 533 -0.37 -65.45 70.32
CA LEU A 533 1.09 -65.50 70.26
C LEU A 533 1.71 -65.54 71.66
N TYR A 534 1.20 -64.71 72.57
CA TYR A 534 1.63 -64.71 73.97
C TYR A 534 1.39 -66.07 74.63
N GLN A 535 0.23 -66.70 74.38
CA GLN A 535 -0.07 -68.04 74.86
C GLN A 535 0.90 -69.09 74.28
N ALA A 536 1.21 -69.01 72.97
CA ALA A 536 2.20 -69.88 72.34
C ALA A 536 3.58 -69.76 73.02
N LYS A 537 4.00 -68.54 73.40
CA LYS A 537 5.25 -68.32 74.13
C LYS A 537 5.21 -68.91 75.54
N LEU A 538 4.11 -68.75 76.27
CA LEU A 538 3.95 -69.29 77.63
C LEU A 538 3.94 -70.82 77.66
N ASP A 539 3.31 -71.47 76.68
CA ASP A 539 3.18 -72.92 76.67
C ASP A 539 4.47 -73.64 76.26
N GLY A 540 5.56 -72.91 76.00
CA GLY A 540 6.89 -73.45 75.75
C GLY A 540 7.48 -73.08 74.39
N ARG A 541 6.96 -72.05 73.71
CA ARG A 541 7.45 -71.55 72.40
C ARG A 541 7.39 -72.60 71.29
N ASP A 542 7.93 -72.27 70.10
CA ASP A 542 7.95 -73.09 68.89
C ASP A 542 6.61 -73.78 68.60
N ARG A 543 5.52 -72.99 68.58
CA ARG A 543 4.18 -73.52 68.36
C ARG A 543 3.22 -72.49 67.80
N VAL A 544 2.10 -73.01 67.27
CA VAL A 544 0.96 -72.22 66.86
C VAL A 544 -0.12 -72.29 67.93
N ALA A 545 -0.58 -71.14 68.41
CA ALA A 545 -1.78 -71.01 69.22
C ALA A 545 -2.86 -70.28 68.43
N VAL A 546 -4.13 -70.68 68.65
CA VAL A 546 -5.28 -70.10 67.96
C VAL A 546 -6.17 -69.41 68.97
N SER A 547 -6.55 -68.16 68.71
CA SER A 547 -7.65 -67.49 69.42
C SER A 547 -8.91 -67.55 68.56
N ALA A 548 -10.00 -68.01 69.17
CA ALA A 548 -11.35 -67.90 68.61
C ALA A 548 -11.73 -66.44 68.38
#